data_AF-A0A966NHI2-F1
#
_entry.id   AF-A0A966NHI2-F1
#
_cell.length_a   1.000
_cell.length_b   1.000
_cell.length_c   1.000
_cell.angle_alpha   90.00
_cell.angle_beta   90.00
_cell.angle_gamma   90.00
#
_symmetry.space_group_name_H-M   'P 1'
#
loop_
_entity.id
_entity.type
_entity.pdbx_description
1 polymer ?
#
loop_
_entity_poly.entity_id
_entity_poly.type
_entity_poly.pdbx_seq_one_letter_code
_entity_poly.pdbx_strand_id
1 'polypeptide(L)'
;MNKQAIYKIQDQEILKVLNYLCSFINQELAQDGLNLCFNSEKQFIGIPFQTIHKIVGNLFHWQPLSELLDNYSAWEKTLSWLEQPISIFGVVRKEVADFGGGPIFAELSDGTKIKLCIEMPHVDEKETMEYFGPRGKATHFNPVLAFFELRTNKRSFEKEPVLGKKVNYSKLFDDRFWLLTKREYKGVPVCYHETVLHELIGNSATSNLVFIEVPRTLFRPHKSFFDSLGNDRRTYGFDETLVSLETRNF
;
A
#
# COMPACT_ATOMS: atom_id res chain seq x y z
N MET A 1 -43.02 -4.99 16.43
CA MET A 1 -42.05 -3.90 16.18
C MET A 1 -40.88 -4.49 15.41
N ASN A 2 -40.84 -4.30 14.08
CA ASN A 2 -39.76 -4.79 13.22
C ASN A 2 -38.50 -3.97 13.50
N LYS A 3 -37.62 -4.45 14.38
CA LYS A 3 -36.22 -4.04 14.37
C LYS A 3 -35.55 -4.72 13.18
N GLN A 4 -35.75 -4.20 11.97
CA GLN A 4 -34.71 -4.34 10.96
C GLN A 4 -33.50 -3.64 11.56
N ALA A 5 -32.60 -4.40 12.18
CA ALA A 5 -31.33 -3.88 12.65
C ALA A 5 -30.68 -3.18 11.45
N ILE A 6 -30.49 -1.87 11.57
CA ILE A 6 -29.96 -1.07 10.48
C ILE A 6 -28.48 -1.44 10.37
N TYR A 7 -28.15 -2.42 9.52
CA TYR A 7 -26.77 -2.85 9.20
C TYR A 7 -26.06 -1.84 8.30
N LYS A 8 -26.35 -0.55 8.48
CA LYS A 8 -25.87 0.54 7.65
C LYS A 8 -25.39 1.68 8.54
N ILE A 9 -24.24 2.23 8.21
CA ILE A 9 -23.68 3.38 8.90
C ILE A 9 -24.40 4.64 8.42
N GLN A 10 -24.98 5.40 9.35
CA GLN A 10 -25.71 6.64 9.08
C GLN A 10 -24.79 7.85 9.32
N ASP A 11 -23.71 7.95 8.54
CA ASP A 11 -22.70 8.99 8.70
C ASP A 11 -22.32 9.57 7.33
N GLN A 12 -22.59 10.86 7.13
CA GLN A 12 -22.31 11.56 5.88
C GLN A 12 -20.83 11.91 5.71
N GLU A 13 -20.07 12.06 6.80
CA GLU A 13 -18.63 12.31 6.70
C GLU A 13 -17.91 11.07 6.22
N ILE A 14 -18.30 9.88 6.70
CA ILE A 14 -17.79 8.61 6.17
C ILE A 14 -18.12 8.48 4.68
N LEU A 15 -19.32 8.88 4.24
CA LEU A 15 -19.66 8.87 2.82
C LEU A 15 -18.75 9.79 2.00
N LYS A 16 -18.43 11.00 2.49
CA LYS A 16 -17.49 11.92 1.82
C LYS A 16 -16.09 11.32 1.73
N VAL A 17 -15.61 10.68 2.80
CA VAL A 17 -14.31 9.99 2.82
C VAL A 17 -14.30 8.86 1.80
N LEU A 18 -15.32 8.02 1.76
CA LEU A 18 -15.44 6.95 0.76
C LEU A 18 -15.46 7.50 -0.66
N ASN A 19 -16.20 8.58 -0.91
CA ASN A 19 -16.24 9.24 -2.21
C ASN A 19 -14.87 9.82 -2.61
N TYR A 20 -14.09 10.32 -1.66
CA TYR A 20 -12.70 10.72 -1.91
C TYR A 20 -11.83 9.50 -2.26
N LEU A 21 -11.94 8.40 -1.51
CA LEU A 21 -11.17 7.19 -1.77
C LEU A 21 -11.47 6.56 -3.14
N CYS A 22 -12.66 6.78 -3.69
CA CYS A 22 -13.01 6.36 -5.04
C CYS A 22 -12.06 6.89 -6.12
N SER A 23 -11.35 8.00 -5.91
CA SER A 23 -10.39 8.53 -6.90
C SER A 23 -9.13 7.66 -7.05
N PHE A 24 -8.92 6.68 -6.16
CA PHE A 24 -7.73 5.82 -6.15
C PHE A 24 -7.98 4.40 -6.66
N ILE A 25 -9.21 4.07 -7.05
CA ILE A 25 -9.60 2.75 -7.55
C ILE A 25 -10.31 2.86 -8.91
N ASN A 26 -10.65 1.71 -9.50
CA ASN A 26 -11.40 1.68 -10.75
C ASN A 26 -12.77 2.39 -10.59
N GLN A 27 -13.08 3.27 -11.55
CA GLN A 27 -14.27 4.13 -11.50
C GLN A 27 -15.59 3.35 -11.51
N GLU A 28 -15.67 2.23 -12.22
CA GLU A 28 -16.85 1.37 -12.26
C GLU A 28 -17.11 0.73 -10.89
N LEU A 29 -16.06 0.15 -10.29
CA LEU A 29 -16.13 -0.45 -8.94
C LEU A 29 -16.48 0.60 -7.87
N ALA A 30 -15.92 1.80 -7.99
CA ALA A 30 -16.23 2.93 -7.13
C ALA A 30 -17.70 3.33 -7.22
N GLN A 31 -18.22 3.50 -8.44
CA GLN A 31 -19.61 3.92 -8.66
C GLN A 31 -20.59 2.85 -8.16
N ASP A 32 -20.30 1.58 -8.43
CA ASP A 32 -21.03 0.44 -7.90
C ASP A 32 -21.12 0.48 -6.38
N GLY A 33 -19.99 0.72 -5.69
CA GLY A 33 -19.94 0.80 -4.24
C GLY A 33 -20.78 1.96 -3.69
N LEU A 34 -20.66 3.15 -4.30
CA LEU A 34 -21.38 4.34 -3.87
C LEU A 34 -22.89 4.22 -4.13
N ASN A 35 -23.32 3.61 -5.23
CA ASN A 35 -24.73 3.44 -5.57
C ASN A 35 -25.51 2.68 -4.48
N LEU A 36 -24.85 1.75 -3.77
CA LEU A 36 -25.46 0.98 -2.67
C LEU A 36 -25.85 1.85 -1.45
N CYS A 37 -25.28 3.06 -1.35
CA CYS A 37 -25.61 4.02 -0.29
C CYS A 37 -26.93 4.77 -0.56
N PHE A 38 -27.51 4.65 -1.75
CA PHE A 38 -28.68 5.41 -2.17
C PHE A 38 -29.81 4.49 -2.63
N ASN A 39 -31.05 4.95 -2.51
CA ASN A 39 -32.21 4.27 -3.14
C ASN A 39 -32.37 4.72 -4.60
N SER A 40 -33.40 4.20 -5.28
CA SER A 40 -33.75 4.56 -6.66
C SER A 40 -34.06 6.06 -6.86
N GLU A 41 -34.46 6.76 -5.80
CA GLU A 41 -34.74 8.20 -5.79
C GLU A 41 -33.49 9.04 -5.45
N LYS A 42 -32.31 8.42 -5.39
CA LYS A 42 -31.03 9.04 -5.00
C LYS A 42 -31.02 9.62 -3.58
N GLN A 43 -31.90 9.13 -2.70
CA GLN A 43 -31.87 9.49 -1.28
C GLN A 43 -30.87 8.59 -0.56
N PHE A 44 -30.05 9.18 0.33
CA PHE A 44 -29.09 8.43 1.13
C PHE A 44 -29.81 7.53 2.12
N ILE A 45 -29.51 6.22 2.09
CA ILE A 45 -30.12 5.19 2.93
C ILE A 45 -29.14 4.56 3.93
N GLY A 46 -27.93 5.13 4.06
CA GLY A 46 -26.86 4.62 4.90
C GLY A 46 -25.83 3.78 4.13
N ILE A 47 -24.67 3.58 4.72
CA ILE A 47 -23.52 2.89 4.12
C ILE A 47 -23.51 1.42 4.56
N PRO A 48 -23.80 0.46 3.68
CA PRO A 48 -23.71 -0.95 3.99
C PRO A 48 -22.25 -1.45 3.92
N PHE A 49 -21.95 -2.63 4.49
CA PHE A 49 -20.58 -3.17 4.47
C PHE A 49 -20.08 -3.39 3.04
N GLN A 50 -20.99 -3.72 2.11
CA GLN A 50 -20.67 -3.94 0.70
C GLN A 50 -20.03 -2.70 0.07
N THR A 51 -20.44 -1.49 0.47
CA THR A 51 -19.80 -0.25 0.01
C THR A 51 -18.36 -0.15 0.52
N ILE A 52 -18.14 -0.44 1.81
CA ILE A 52 -16.79 -0.44 2.41
C ILE A 52 -15.91 -1.47 1.70
N HIS A 53 -16.42 -2.68 1.50
CA HIS A 53 -15.69 -3.76 0.83
C HIS A 53 -15.39 -3.41 -0.64
N LYS A 54 -16.36 -2.88 -1.39
CA LYS A 54 -16.15 -2.46 -2.78
C LYS A 54 -15.14 -1.31 -2.91
N ILE A 55 -15.13 -0.36 -1.98
CA ILE A 55 -14.24 0.81 -2.09
C ILE A 55 -12.90 0.55 -1.39
N VAL A 56 -12.94 0.37 -0.07
CA VAL A 56 -11.75 0.20 0.78
C VAL A 56 -11.12 -1.17 0.56
N GLY A 57 -11.92 -2.21 0.40
CA GLY A 57 -11.41 -3.55 0.10
C GLY A 57 -10.70 -3.64 -1.25
N ASN A 58 -11.15 -2.94 -2.28
CA ASN A 58 -10.40 -2.87 -3.55
C ASN A 58 -9.13 -2.02 -3.43
N LEU A 59 -9.15 -0.95 -2.63
CA LEU A 59 -7.98 -0.13 -2.37
C LEU A 59 -6.85 -0.94 -1.70
N PHE A 60 -7.21 -1.78 -0.72
CA PHE A 60 -6.27 -2.59 0.08
C PHE A 60 -6.21 -4.07 -0.34
N HIS A 61 -6.86 -4.45 -1.44
CA HIS A 61 -6.85 -5.82 -1.99
C HIS A 61 -7.38 -6.89 -1.02
N TRP A 62 -8.44 -6.58 -0.27
CA TRP A 62 -9.11 -7.56 0.59
C TRP A 62 -9.76 -8.67 -0.24
N GLN A 63 -9.81 -9.87 0.34
CA GLN A 63 -10.51 -10.97 -0.29
C GLN A 63 -12.01 -10.73 -0.38
N PRO A 64 -12.66 -11.19 -1.46
CA PRO A 64 -14.11 -11.25 -1.53
C PRO A 64 -14.67 -11.90 -0.26
N LEU A 65 -15.72 -11.30 0.29
CA LEU A 65 -16.48 -11.94 1.36
C LEU A 65 -17.20 -13.14 0.78
N SER A 66 -17.25 -14.24 1.53
CA SER A 66 -18.04 -15.40 1.14
C SER A 66 -19.52 -15.03 1.08
N GLU A 67 -20.19 -15.44 0.01
CA GLU A 67 -21.62 -15.22 -0.21
C GLU A 67 -22.51 -15.91 0.85
N LEU A 68 -21.95 -16.87 1.59
CA LEU A 68 -22.62 -17.60 2.67
C LEU A 68 -22.61 -16.84 4.01
N LEU A 69 -21.84 -15.75 4.12
CA LEU A 69 -21.79 -14.97 5.36
C LEU A 69 -23.10 -14.19 5.56
N ASP A 70 -23.66 -14.29 6.75
CA ASP A 70 -24.72 -13.38 7.17
C ASP A 70 -24.19 -11.94 7.33
N ASN A 71 -25.11 -10.96 7.41
CA ASN A 71 -24.75 -9.55 7.51
C ASN A 71 -23.88 -9.20 8.73
N TYR A 72 -24.09 -9.87 9.86
CA TYR A 72 -23.33 -9.61 11.09
C TYR A 72 -21.89 -10.12 10.92
N SER A 73 -21.74 -11.36 10.47
CA SER A 73 -20.45 -11.98 10.19
C SER A 73 -19.64 -11.22 9.12
N ALA A 74 -20.33 -10.69 8.10
CA ALA A 74 -19.70 -9.84 7.08
C ALA A 74 -19.19 -8.50 7.65
N TRP A 75 -19.96 -7.87 8.55
CA TRP A 75 -19.52 -6.67 9.26
C TRP A 75 -18.35 -6.95 10.20
N GLU A 76 -18.40 -8.03 10.99
CA GLU A 76 -17.28 -8.41 11.85
C GLU A 76 -15.98 -8.63 11.06
N LYS A 77 -16.07 -9.33 9.92
CA LYS A 77 -14.93 -9.53 9.03
C LYS A 77 -14.41 -8.22 8.46
N THR A 78 -15.31 -7.36 7.97
CA THR A 78 -14.96 -6.02 7.46
C THR A 78 -14.24 -5.17 8.50
N LEU A 79 -14.75 -5.16 9.74
CA LEU A 79 -14.11 -4.45 10.85
C LEU A 79 -12.74 -5.02 11.18
N SER A 80 -12.57 -6.35 11.16
CA SER A 80 -11.28 -6.98 11.42
C SER A 80 -10.20 -6.60 10.40
N TRP A 81 -10.59 -6.33 9.15
CA TRP A 81 -9.69 -5.83 8.11
C TRP A 81 -9.39 -4.34 8.27
N LEU A 82 -10.39 -3.51 8.60
CA LEU A 82 -10.17 -2.08 8.90
C LEU A 82 -9.23 -1.85 10.09
N GLU A 83 -9.13 -2.82 10.99
CA GLU A 83 -8.24 -2.76 12.15
C GLU A 83 -6.80 -3.18 11.86
N GLN A 84 -6.53 -3.73 10.67
CA GLN A 84 -5.16 -3.99 10.24
C GLN A 84 -4.43 -2.67 10.03
N PRO A 85 -3.14 -2.60 10.35
CA PRO A 85 -2.38 -1.38 10.19
C PRO A 85 -2.28 -0.97 8.72
N ILE A 86 -2.28 0.34 8.51
CA ILE A 86 -2.07 0.93 7.19
C ILE A 86 -0.57 1.07 6.93
N SER A 87 -0.15 0.63 5.75
CA SER A 87 1.20 0.83 5.22
C SER A 87 1.09 1.50 3.86
N ILE A 88 1.87 2.56 3.66
CA ILE A 88 1.90 3.36 2.43
C ILE A 88 3.31 3.35 1.90
N PHE A 89 3.47 2.83 0.69
CA PHE A 89 4.74 2.79 0.01
C PHE A 89 4.74 3.81 -1.14
N GLY A 90 5.62 4.81 -1.00
CA GLY A 90 5.85 5.79 -2.05
C GLY A 90 6.72 5.17 -3.13
N VAL A 91 6.19 5.05 -4.34
CA VAL A 91 6.89 4.50 -5.51
C VAL A 91 7.09 5.59 -6.54
N VAL A 92 8.11 5.43 -7.38
CA VAL A 92 8.38 6.36 -8.48
C VAL A 92 8.14 5.65 -9.80
N ARG A 93 7.78 6.42 -10.85
CA ARG A 93 7.76 5.86 -12.20
C ARG A 93 9.11 5.27 -12.54
N LYS A 94 9.07 4.11 -13.18
CA LYS A 94 10.25 3.37 -13.59
C LYS A 94 10.88 4.01 -14.83
N GLU A 95 12.18 4.25 -14.76
CA GLU A 95 13.02 4.66 -15.88
C GLU A 95 13.81 3.46 -16.44
N VAL A 96 14.40 3.61 -17.62
CA VAL A 96 15.17 2.53 -18.28
C VAL A 96 16.36 2.07 -17.45
N ALA A 97 16.96 2.99 -16.67
CA ALA A 97 18.10 2.73 -15.80
C ALA A 97 17.71 2.08 -14.47
N ASP A 98 16.42 2.03 -14.13
CA ASP A 98 15.96 1.42 -12.89
C ASP A 98 15.90 -0.09 -13.02
N PHE A 99 16.87 -0.74 -12.37
CA PHE A 99 16.89 -2.18 -12.18
C PHE A 99 16.68 -2.52 -10.70
N GLY A 100 15.76 -3.43 -10.45
CA GLY A 100 15.35 -3.87 -9.11
C GLY A 100 13.89 -4.29 -9.10
N GLY A 101 13.32 -4.38 -7.90
CA GLY A 101 11.91 -4.71 -7.72
C GLY A 101 10.92 -3.61 -8.06
N GLY A 102 9.66 -3.89 -7.74
CA GLY A 102 8.56 -2.96 -7.86
C GLY A 102 7.23 -3.57 -7.43
N PRO A 103 6.17 -2.74 -7.38
CA PRO A 103 4.83 -3.21 -7.11
C PRO A 103 4.30 -4.07 -8.26
N ILE A 104 3.72 -5.22 -7.92
CA ILE A 104 3.05 -6.13 -8.85
C ILE A 104 1.70 -6.57 -8.27
N PHE A 105 0.87 -7.16 -9.12
CA PHE A 105 -0.22 -8.02 -8.67
C PHE A 105 0.27 -9.47 -8.68
N ALA A 106 0.35 -10.09 -7.51
CA ALA A 106 0.67 -11.49 -7.35
C ALA A 106 -0.61 -12.31 -7.14
N GLU A 107 -0.67 -13.50 -7.72
CA GLU A 107 -1.72 -14.48 -7.44
C GLU A 107 -1.20 -15.49 -6.42
N LEU A 108 -1.90 -15.64 -5.30
CA LEU A 108 -1.58 -16.64 -4.29
C LEU A 108 -2.13 -18.01 -4.68
N SER A 109 -1.70 -19.06 -3.98
CA SER A 109 -2.10 -20.45 -4.23
C SER A 109 -3.61 -20.72 -4.14
N ASP A 110 -4.36 -19.88 -3.44
CA ASP A 110 -5.82 -19.95 -3.31
C ASP A 110 -6.56 -19.13 -4.39
N GLY A 111 -5.85 -18.58 -5.38
CA GLY A 111 -6.39 -17.75 -6.46
C GLY A 111 -6.60 -16.28 -6.10
N THR A 112 -6.32 -15.91 -4.85
CA THR A 112 -6.32 -14.52 -4.39
C THR A 112 -5.35 -13.68 -5.19
N LYS A 113 -5.77 -12.51 -5.68
CA LYS A 113 -4.87 -11.49 -6.25
C LYS A 113 -4.60 -10.39 -5.24
N ILE A 114 -3.34 -10.21 -4.86
CA ILE A 114 -2.89 -9.15 -3.96
C ILE A 114 -1.85 -8.27 -4.65
N LYS A 115 -1.77 -7.01 -4.22
CA LYS A 115 -0.67 -6.14 -4.62
C LYS A 115 0.45 -6.26 -3.61
N LEU A 116 1.63 -6.62 -4.08
CA LEU A 116 2.84 -6.70 -3.28
C LEU A 116 3.97 -5.98 -3.99
N CYS A 117 4.97 -5.57 -3.22
CA CYS A 117 6.28 -5.25 -3.76
C CYS A 117 7.10 -6.53 -3.82
N ILE A 118 7.70 -6.84 -4.96
CA ILE A 118 8.67 -7.92 -5.03
C ILE A 118 9.98 -7.39 -5.60
N GLU A 119 11.08 -7.85 -5.04
CA GLU A 119 12.40 -7.72 -5.64
C GLU A 119 12.65 -8.76 -6.74
N MET A 120 13.58 -8.46 -7.65
CA MET A 120 14.00 -9.39 -8.70
C MET A 120 14.39 -10.79 -8.18
N PRO A 121 15.06 -10.96 -7.02
CA PRO A 121 15.41 -12.30 -6.55
C PRO A 121 14.21 -13.14 -6.07
N HIS A 122 13.01 -12.57 -5.97
CA HIS A 122 11.78 -13.33 -5.66
C HIS A 122 11.19 -14.05 -6.87
N VAL A 123 11.51 -13.59 -8.08
CA VAL A 123 10.97 -14.11 -9.32
C VAL A 123 12.04 -14.90 -10.07
N ASP A 124 11.60 -15.84 -10.90
CA ASP A 124 12.53 -16.54 -11.77
C ASP A 124 13.18 -15.57 -12.77
N GLU A 125 14.30 -15.99 -13.36
CA GLU A 125 15.11 -15.13 -14.25
C GLU A 125 14.32 -14.67 -15.50
N LYS A 126 13.40 -15.50 -15.99
CA LYS A 126 12.58 -15.20 -17.17
C LYS A 126 11.55 -14.12 -16.84
N GLU A 127 10.82 -14.29 -15.74
CA GLU A 127 9.83 -13.33 -15.25
C GLU A 127 10.49 -12.02 -14.80
N THR A 128 11.69 -12.10 -14.24
CA THR A 128 12.50 -10.94 -13.88
C THR A 128 12.71 -10.02 -15.08
N MET A 129 13.09 -10.56 -16.22
CA MET A 129 13.30 -9.76 -17.43
C MET A 129 11.99 -9.26 -18.04
N GLU A 130 10.94 -10.08 -17.98
CA GLU A 130 9.61 -9.72 -18.49
C GLU A 130 8.96 -8.56 -17.71
N TYR A 131 9.13 -8.52 -16.38
CA TYR A 131 8.51 -7.50 -15.53
C TYR A 131 9.46 -6.36 -15.19
N PHE A 132 10.68 -6.66 -14.74
CA PHE A 132 11.60 -5.68 -14.15
C PHE A 132 12.71 -5.22 -15.09
N GLY A 133 12.90 -5.87 -16.24
CA GLY A 133 13.88 -5.45 -17.24
C GLY A 133 13.64 -4.04 -17.81
N PRO A 134 14.55 -3.49 -18.63
CA PRO A 134 14.46 -2.12 -19.17
C PRO A 134 13.16 -1.82 -19.92
N ARG A 135 12.59 -2.84 -20.57
CA ARG A 135 11.33 -2.79 -21.31
C ARG A 135 10.26 -3.69 -20.68
N GLY A 136 10.45 -4.03 -19.41
CA GLY A 136 9.54 -4.89 -18.68
C GLY A 136 8.20 -4.21 -18.37
N LYS A 137 7.22 -5.01 -17.96
CA LYS A 137 5.84 -4.58 -17.71
C LYS A 137 5.66 -3.72 -16.46
N ALA A 138 6.60 -3.73 -15.52
CA ALA A 138 6.51 -2.92 -14.31
C ALA A 138 6.52 -1.43 -14.67
N THR A 139 5.51 -0.70 -14.21
CA THR A 139 5.36 0.74 -14.47
C THR A 139 6.08 1.60 -13.43
N HIS A 140 6.31 1.04 -12.24
CA HIS A 140 6.91 1.71 -11.10
C HIS A 140 8.10 0.91 -10.57
N PHE A 141 9.05 1.64 -10.01
CA PHE A 141 10.18 1.07 -9.32
C PHE A 141 9.84 0.78 -7.85
N ASN A 142 10.69 -0.02 -7.18
CA ASN A 142 10.66 -0.32 -5.75
C ASN A 142 10.35 0.93 -4.90
N PRO A 143 9.63 0.80 -3.77
CA PRO A 143 9.35 1.95 -2.93
C PRO A 143 10.61 2.64 -2.45
N VAL A 144 10.51 3.95 -2.42
CA VAL A 144 11.58 4.90 -2.08
C VAL A 144 11.25 5.64 -0.78
N LEU A 145 9.98 5.56 -0.36
CA LEU A 145 9.45 6.07 0.90
C LEU A 145 8.54 5.01 1.50
N ALA A 146 8.55 4.89 2.82
CA ALA A 146 7.63 4.05 3.56
C ALA A 146 7.03 4.82 4.72
N PHE A 147 5.70 4.83 4.78
CA PHE A 147 4.93 5.31 5.93
C PHE A 147 4.16 4.12 6.48
N PHE A 148 4.23 3.91 7.78
CA PHE A 148 3.62 2.76 8.41
C PHE A 148 3.11 3.14 9.79
N GLU A 149 1.94 2.61 10.15
CA GLU A 149 1.33 2.88 11.43
C GLU A 149 2.11 2.23 12.58
N LEU A 150 2.53 3.02 13.57
CA LEU A 150 3.08 2.46 14.82
C LEU A 150 1.97 1.97 15.75
N ARG A 151 0.77 2.50 15.58
CA ARG A 151 -0.44 2.18 16.35
C ARG A 151 -1.65 2.24 15.43
N THR A 152 -2.58 1.30 15.61
CA THR A 152 -3.85 1.30 14.89
C THR A 152 -4.75 2.44 15.36
N ASN A 153 -5.87 2.62 14.67
CA ASN A 153 -6.92 3.55 15.08
C ASN A 153 -7.57 3.14 16.40
N LYS A 154 -8.05 4.14 17.15
CA LYS A 154 -8.89 3.96 18.33
C LYS A 154 -10.32 3.63 17.88
N ARG A 155 -10.96 2.64 18.50
CA ARG A 155 -12.38 2.37 18.20
C ARG A 155 -13.26 3.44 18.84
N SER A 156 -14.30 3.88 18.14
CA SER A 156 -15.17 4.99 18.60
C SER A 156 -15.83 4.75 19.96
N PHE A 157 -16.04 3.49 20.34
CA PHE A 157 -16.63 3.11 21.62
C PHE A 157 -15.63 2.94 22.77
N GLU A 158 -14.32 2.98 22.52
CA GLU A 158 -13.30 2.97 23.56
C GLU A 158 -13.33 4.33 24.28
N LYS A 159 -13.71 4.36 25.57
CA LYS A 159 -13.67 5.56 26.43
C LYS A 159 -12.28 5.63 27.09
N GLU A 160 -11.72 6.83 27.32
CA GLU A 160 -10.32 7.15 27.75
C GLU A 160 -9.32 7.44 26.61
N PRO A 161 -8.18 8.13 26.84
CA PRO A 161 -7.18 8.43 25.80
C PRO A 161 -6.33 7.18 25.53
N VAL A 162 -6.98 6.10 25.09
CA VAL A 162 -6.31 4.90 24.62
C VAL A 162 -5.76 5.24 23.24
N LEU A 163 -4.45 5.52 23.18
CA LEU A 163 -3.70 5.43 21.94
C LEU A 163 -3.93 4.01 21.40
N GLY A 164 -4.36 3.87 20.14
CA GLY A 164 -4.73 2.57 19.59
C GLY A 164 -3.62 1.51 19.68
N LYS A 165 -3.95 0.28 19.31
CA LYS A 165 -3.11 -0.89 19.61
C LYS A 165 -1.75 -0.74 18.95
N LYS A 166 -0.66 -0.99 19.69
CA LYS A 166 0.69 -1.04 19.10
C LYS A 166 0.70 -2.08 17.99
N VAL A 167 1.21 -1.70 16.84
CA VAL A 167 1.33 -2.61 15.71
C VAL A 167 2.51 -3.54 15.97
N ASN A 168 2.29 -4.83 15.80
CA ASN A 168 3.35 -5.83 15.84
C ASN A 168 3.56 -6.41 14.45
N TYR A 169 4.42 -5.75 13.66
CA TYR A 169 4.74 -6.16 12.30
C TYR A 169 5.38 -7.55 12.21
N SER A 170 6.00 -8.05 13.27
CA SER A 170 6.53 -9.43 13.27
C SER A 170 5.43 -10.48 13.13
N LYS A 171 4.17 -10.14 13.44
CA LYS A 171 3.00 -11.01 13.24
C LYS A 171 2.35 -10.86 11.87
N LEU A 172 2.77 -9.85 11.10
CA LEU A 172 2.27 -9.55 9.75
C LEU A 172 3.25 -10.02 8.67
N PHE A 173 4.45 -10.41 9.08
CA PHE A 173 5.44 -11.02 8.21
C PHE A 173 4.86 -12.26 7.54
N ASP A 174 4.97 -12.30 6.22
CA ASP A 174 4.53 -13.41 5.40
C ASP A 174 5.73 -14.31 5.13
N ASP A 175 5.76 -15.47 5.78
CA ASP A 175 6.90 -16.41 5.77
C ASP A 175 7.18 -17.03 4.40
N ARG A 176 6.29 -16.80 3.43
CA ARG A 176 6.47 -17.18 2.03
C ARG A 176 7.47 -16.29 1.29
N PHE A 177 7.78 -15.10 1.82
CA PHE A 177 8.67 -14.13 1.19
C PHE A 177 9.98 -14.01 1.97
N TRP A 178 11.01 -14.68 1.48
CA TRP A 178 12.39 -14.52 1.94
C TRP A 178 13.34 -14.77 0.77
N LEU A 179 14.52 -14.17 0.82
CA LEU A 179 15.50 -14.24 -0.24
C LEU A 179 16.68 -15.13 0.16
N LEU A 180 17.07 -16.00 -0.76
CA LEU A 180 18.31 -16.75 -0.65
C LEU A 180 19.35 -16.15 -1.59
N THR A 181 20.35 -15.48 -1.03
CA THR A 181 21.36 -14.77 -1.81
C THR A 181 22.70 -15.49 -1.73
N LYS A 182 23.23 -15.89 -2.89
CA LYS A 182 24.59 -16.43 -2.99
C LYS A 182 25.61 -15.28 -2.99
N ARG A 183 26.59 -15.37 -2.10
CA ARG A 183 27.67 -14.39 -1.94
C ARG A 183 28.98 -15.12 -1.71
N GLU A 184 30.07 -14.36 -1.66
CA GLU A 184 31.38 -14.86 -1.28
C GLU A 184 31.82 -14.22 0.02
N TYR A 185 32.32 -15.02 0.95
CA TYR A 185 32.96 -14.55 2.18
C TYR A 185 34.38 -15.15 2.24
N LYS A 186 35.39 -14.29 2.05
CA LYS A 186 36.82 -14.67 2.05
C LYS A 186 37.16 -15.79 1.05
N GLY A 187 36.69 -15.70 -0.19
CA GLY A 187 36.94 -16.74 -1.20
C GLY A 187 36.03 -17.96 -1.10
N VAL A 188 35.15 -18.03 -0.08
CA VAL A 188 34.25 -19.18 0.13
C VAL A 188 32.84 -18.80 -0.30
N PRO A 189 32.20 -19.57 -1.20
CA PRO A 189 30.78 -19.41 -1.51
C PRO A 189 29.93 -19.62 -0.26
N VAL A 190 29.09 -18.65 0.06
CA VAL A 190 28.17 -18.67 1.20
C VAL A 190 26.78 -18.27 0.73
N CYS A 191 25.78 -18.66 1.53
CA CYS A 191 24.39 -18.32 1.29
C CYS A 191 23.85 -17.50 2.46
N TYR A 192 23.25 -16.36 2.16
CA TYR A 192 22.59 -15.51 3.13
C TYR A 192 21.08 -15.63 2.98
N HIS A 193 20.39 -15.70 4.12
CA HIS A 193 18.95 -15.49 4.18
C HIS A 193 18.74 -13.99 4.37
N GLU A 194 18.19 -13.34 3.36
CA GLU A 194 17.93 -11.91 3.34
C GLU A 194 16.42 -11.67 3.37
N THR A 195 16.03 -10.55 3.97
CA THR A 195 14.67 -10.03 3.98
C THR A 195 14.73 -8.57 3.57
N VAL A 196 13.75 -8.12 2.81
CA VAL A 196 13.68 -6.73 2.33
C VAL A 196 12.91 -5.90 3.35
N LEU A 197 13.29 -4.62 3.52
CA LEU A 197 12.65 -3.73 4.49
C LEU A 197 11.12 -3.77 4.38
N HIS A 198 10.57 -3.69 3.17
CA HIS A 198 9.13 -3.66 2.92
C HIS A 198 8.40 -4.88 3.51
N GLU A 199 8.99 -6.08 3.47
CA GLU A 199 8.44 -7.31 4.07
C GLU A 199 8.32 -7.20 5.59
N LEU A 200 9.25 -6.49 6.24
CA LEU A 200 9.23 -6.25 7.68
C LEU A 200 8.20 -5.21 8.11
N ILE A 201 7.71 -4.37 7.18
CA ILE A 201 6.86 -3.20 7.49
C ILE A 201 5.55 -3.20 6.71
N GLY A 202 5.00 -4.38 6.38
CA GLY A 202 3.64 -4.49 5.83
C GLY A 202 3.56 -4.69 4.32
N ASN A 203 4.60 -5.22 3.68
CA ASN A 203 4.45 -5.88 2.38
C ASN A 203 3.89 -7.29 2.59
N SER A 204 2.61 -7.38 2.94
CA SER A 204 1.96 -8.63 3.31
C SER A 204 0.57 -8.72 2.72
N ALA A 205 0.12 -9.94 2.44
CA ALA A 205 -1.24 -10.24 2.01
C ALA A 205 -2.31 -9.80 3.03
N THR A 206 -1.91 -9.55 4.28
CA THR A 206 -2.82 -9.30 5.41
C THR A 206 -2.86 -7.85 5.87
N SER A 207 -1.95 -7.01 5.40
CA SER A 207 -1.87 -5.59 5.77
C SER A 207 -2.67 -4.70 4.82
N ASN A 208 -3.16 -3.57 5.33
CA ASN A 208 -3.77 -2.53 4.50
C ASN A 208 -2.67 -1.73 3.78
N LEU A 209 -2.18 -2.31 2.68
CA LEU A 209 -1.07 -1.77 1.90
C LEU A 209 -1.57 -0.98 0.69
N VAL A 210 -1.05 0.23 0.49
CA VAL A 210 -1.26 1.01 -0.72
C VAL A 210 0.06 1.54 -1.26
N PHE A 211 0.14 1.65 -2.58
CA PHE A 211 1.27 2.24 -3.29
C PHE A 211 0.84 3.57 -3.89
N ILE A 212 1.63 4.62 -3.65
CA ILE A 212 1.35 5.97 -4.12
C ILE A 212 2.51 6.43 -4.99
N GLU A 213 2.23 6.91 -6.21
CA GLU A 213 3.25 7.54 -7.04
C GLU A 213 3.71 8.84 -6.37
N VAL A 214 5.01 8.96 -6.10
CA VAL A 214 5.64 10.17 -5.55
C VAL A 214 6.55 10.81 -6.61
N PRO A 215 6.84 12.12 -6.50
CA PRO A 215 7.75 12.78 -7.43
C PRO A 215 9.11 12.09 -7.48
N ARG A 216 9.60 11.85 -8.71
CA ARG A 216 10.91 11.24 -8.96
C ARG A 216 12.06 12.00 -8.29
N THR A 217 11.91 13.30 -8.07
CA THR A 217 12.89 14.14 -7.37
C THR A 217 13.17 13.70 -5.93
N LEU A 218 12.27 12.95 -5.30
CA LEU A 218 12.47 12.36 -3.97
C LEU A 218 13.32 11.09 -4.00
N PHE A 219 13.64 10.56 -5.18
CA PHE A 219 14.45 9.36 -5.36
C PHE A 219 15.72 9.66 -6.15
N ARG A 220 16.85 9.67 -5.44
CA ARG A 220 18.18 9.80 -6.04
C ARG A 220 19.11 8.73 -5.48
N PRO A 221 19.12 7.53 -6.09
CA PRO A 221 19.90 6.42 -5.59
C PRO A 221 21.40 6.65 -5.74
N HIS A 222 22.18 6.23 -4.74
CA HIS A 222 23.64 6.19 -4.76
C HIS A 222 24.12 4.75 -4.54
N LYS A 223 23.92 3.90 -5.54
CA LYS A 223 24.23 2.46 -5.49
C LYS A 223 25.63 2.13 -6.01
N SER A 224 26.21 3.01 -6.82
CA SER A 224 27.56 2.90 -7.34
C SER A 224 28.38 4.16 -7.07
N PHE A 225 29.69 4.05 -7.17
CA PHE A 225 30.58 5.22 -7.12
C PHE A 225 30.22 6.26 -8.19
N PHE A 226 29.83 5.80 -9.39
CA PHE A 226 29.44 6.67 -10.49
C PHE A 226 28.21 7.51 -10.18
N ASP A 227 27.28 6.99 -9.37
CA ASP A 227 26.08 7.71 -8.95
C ASP A 227 26.42 8.90 -8.03
N SER A 228 27.64 8.93 -7.47
CA SER A 228 28.13 10.01 -6.61
C SER A 228 28.98 11.04 -7.37
N LEU A 229 29.41 10.73 -8.60
CA LEU A 229 30.21 11.62 -9.43
C LEU A 229 29.31 12.66 -10.12
N GLY A 230 29.67 13.95 -10.02
CA GLY A 230 28.96 15.03 -10.71
C GLY A 230 27.72 15.57 -9.98
N ASN A 231 27.29 14.95 -8.88
CA ASN A 231 26.25 15.49 -8.01
C ASN A 231 26.87 16.49 -7.01
N ASP A 232 26.83 17.77 -7.33
CA ASP A 232 27.16 18.85 -6.40
C ASP A 232 26.08 18.92 -5.30
N ARG A 233 26.43 19.29 -4.06
CA ARG A 233 25.46 19.60 -2.99
C ARG A 233 24.30 20.48 -3.48
N ARG A 234 24.59 21.40 -4.41
CA ARG A 234 23.62 22.29 -5.08
C ARG A 234 22.57 21.54 -5.91
N THR A 235 22.94 20.43 -6.55
CA THR A 235 21.97 19.63 -7.32
C THR A 235 20.92 18.98 -6.43
N TYR A 236 21.20 18.73 -5.15
CA TYR A 236 20.29 18.10 -4.16
C TYR A 236 19.19 19.01 -3.61
N GLY A 237 19.09 20.26 -4.04
CA GLY A 237 18.00 21.16 -3.61
C GLY A 237 18.08 21.62 -2.15
N PHE A 238 19.22 21.41 -1.47
CA PHE A 238 19.41 21.86 -0.09
C PHE A 238 19.62 23.38 0.06
N ASP A 239 19.79 24.12 -1.04
CA ASP A 239 20.03 25.57 -1.02
C ASP A 239 18.75 26.43 -0.91
N GLU A 240 17.54 25.85 -0.94
CA GLU A 240 16.30 26.62 -0.73
C GLU A 240 16.17 27.21 0.69
N THR A 241 17.11 26.92 1.59
CA THR A 241 17.12 27.45 2.96
C THR A 241 18.17 28.53 3.24
N LEU A 242 19.00 28.96 2.27
CA LEU A 242 20.10 29.89 2.58
C LEU A 242 20.28 31.17 1.74
N VAL A 243 19.42 31.52 0.77
CA VAL A 243 19.42 32.90 0.23
C VAL A 243 18.00 33.39 -0.12
N SER A 244 17.19 33.57 0.93
CA SER A 244 16.31 34.74 0.97
C SER A 244 16.99 35.73 1.91
N LEU A 245 17.58 36.81 1.37
CA LEU A 245 17.74 38.12 2.02
C LEU A 245 18.56 39.16 1.22
N GLU A 246 19.25 38.79 0.13
CA GLU A 246 19.92 39.75 -0.76
C GLU A 246 19.74 39.20 -2.18
N THR A 247 18.83 39.66 -3.05
CA THR A 247 18.73 40.99 -3.65
C THR A 247 17.32 41.14 -4.25
N ARG A 248 16.48 41.97 -3.63
CA ARG A 248 15.45 42.72 -4.37
C ARG A 248 16.01 44.12 -4.57
N ASN A 249 16.65 44.34 -5.72
CA ASN A 249 16.88 45.67 -6.26
C ASN A 249 16.88 45.57 -7.79
N PHE A 250 15.94 46.31 -8.36
CA PHE A 250 15.58 46.51 -9.77
C PHE A 250 14.73 45.41 -10.41
#